data_AF-A0A1H8MIW3-F1
#
_entry.id   AF-A0A1H8MIW3-F1
#
_cell.length_a   1.000
_cell.length_b   1.000
_cell.length_c   1.000
_cell.angle_alpha   90.00
_cell.angle_beta   90.00
_cell.angle_gamma   90.00
#
_symmetry.space_group_name_H-M   'P 1'
#
loop_
_entity.id
_entity.type
_entity.pdbx_description
1 polymer ?
#
loop_
_entity_poly.entity_id
_entity_poly.type
_entity_poly.pdbx_seq_one_letter_code
_entity_poly.pdbx_strand_id
1 'polypeptide(L)'
;MAAVDSLTLVAGLGIADDINAHRLSPRQILVTAASELAALALPPGALRENLVIRTDRSGDFQPGAALTTAGGIEIRLTMHCEPCKLLLPLVGDLAGMIGRRGILGVVVAGGPLRRGDALELVPGRYPALAESVYQKFLDFVPTIPRGRVVRYSDVALAIGADNSFVRAIPGYIKRSLATGLPLHRIVSARGQLLATVAGQADRLAAEGVPSAGAVDLDAYLWHGDV
;
A
#
# COMPACT_ATOMS: atom_id res chain seq x y z
N MET A 1 -16.79 -4.03 12.31
CA MET A 1 -16.68 -2.56 12.09
C MET A 1 -18.08 -2.01 11.95
N ALA A 2 -18.35 -0.78 12.42
CA ALA A 2 -19.66 -0.16 12.26
C ALA A 2 -19.78 0.47 10.87
N ALA A 3 -20.95 0.38 10.26
CA ALA A 3 -21.24 1.11 9.02
C ALA A 3 -21.32 2.61 9.32
N VAL A 4 -20.85 3.42 8.39
CA VAL A 4 -20.94 4.88 8.43
C VAL A 4 -21.63 5.40 7.18
N ASP A 5 -22.31 6.54 7.28
CA ASP A 5 -23.07 7.12 6.16
C ASP A 5 -22.19 7.89 5.18
N SER A 6 -21.03 8.37 5.64
CA SER A 6 -20.08 9.11 4.81
C SER A 6 -18.64 8.93 5.28
N LEU A 7 -17.72 9.05 4.34
CA LEU A 7 -16.28 9.07 4.55
C LEU A 7 -15.67 10.26 3.78
N THR A 8 -14.59 10.81 4.29
CA THR A 8 -13.78 11.80 3.56
C THR A 8 -12.54 11.10 3.01
N LEU A 9 -12.40 11.05 1.69
CA LEU A 9 -11.22 10.50 1.04
C LEU A 9 -10.22 11.62 0.77
N VAL A 10 -8.96 11.38 1.10
CA VAL A 10 -7.84 12.31 0.90
C VAL A 10 -6.88 11.71 -0.10
N ALA A 11 -6.63 12.45 -1.20
CA ALA A 11 -5.76 12.01 -2.27
C ALA A 11 -4.37 11.64 -1.75
N GLY A 12 -3.92 10.46 -2.18
CA GLY A 12 -2.67 9.85 -1.80
C GLY A 12 -2.57 9.49 -0.32
N LEU A 13 -3.59 9.67 0.53
CA LEU A 13 -3.52 9.38 1.96
C LEU A 13 -4.46 8.24 2.37
N GLY A 14 -5.69 8.23 1.84
CA GLY A 14 -6.72 7.25 2.18
C GLY A 14 -7.97 7.88 2.76
N ILE A 15 -8.58 7.21 3.74
CA ILE A 15 -9.72 7.73 4.48
C ILE A 15 -9.19 8.64 5.60
N ALA A 16 -9.77 9.84 5.73
CA ALA A 16 -9.43 10.76 6.82
C ALA A 16 -9.62 10.06 8.19
N ASP A 17 -8.65 10.24 9.08
CA ASP A 17 -8.60 9.66 10.43
C ASP A 17 -8.55 8.12 10.52
N ASP A 18 -8.39 7.41 9.40
CA ASP A 18 -8.18 5.95 9.42
C ASP A 18 -6.76 5.61 9.87
N ILE A 19 -6.63 4.56 10.69
CA ILE A 19 -5.32 4.09 11.19
C ILE A 19 -4.36 3.63 10.08
N ASN A 20 -4.88 3.27 8.91
CA ASN A 20 -4.10 2.85 7.75
C ASN A 20 -3.81 4.00 6.77
N ALA A 21 -4.26 5.23 7.09
CA ALA A 21 -4.02 6.40 6.27
C ALA A 21 -2.51 6.73 6.23
N HIS A 22 -1.88 6.48 5.09
CA HIS A 22 -0.45 6.71 4.92
C HIS A 22 -0.08 6.84 3.44
N ARG A 23 0.74 7.84 3.09
CA ARG A 23 1.00 8.15 1.69
C ARG A 23 1.84 7.16 0.92
N LEU A 24 2.80 6.54 1.61
CA LEU A 24 3.54 5.41 1.03
C LEU A 24 2.66 4.17 0.80
N SER A 25 1.59 3.99 1.57
CA SER A 25 0.87 2.71 1.59
C SER A 25 0.01 2.54 0.34
N PRO A 26 0.11 1.40 -0.38
CA PRO A 26 -0.85 1.03 -1.42
C PRO A 26 -2.14 0.42 -0.83
N ARG A 27 -2.28 0.42 0.51
CA ARG A 27 -3.32 -0.26 1.29
C ARG A 27 -4.28 0.73 1.97
N GLN A 28 -4.58 1.84 1.31
CA GLN A 28 -5.29 2.98 1.93
C GLN A 28 -6.77 2.70 2.15
N ILE A 29 -7.37 1.87 1.29
CA ILE A 29 -8.78 1.47 1.35
C ILE A 29 -8.85 -0.02 1.02
N LEU A 30 -9.66 -0.78 1.76
CA LEU A 30 -10.06 -2.14 1.38
C LEU A 30 -11.48 -2.12 0.82
N VAL A 31 -11.65 -2.60 -0.41
CA VAL A 31 -12.93 -2.70 -1.10
C VAL A 31 -13.31 -4.17 -1.28
N THR A 32 -14.56 -4.52 -1.01
CA THR A 32 -15.11 -5.85 -1.30
C THR A 32 -16.44 -5.74 -2.04
N ALA A 33 -16.86 -6.83 -2.68
CA ALA A 33 -18.15 -6.92 -3.35
C ALA A 33 -19.22 -7.49 -2.41
N ALA A 34 -20.43 -6.94 -2.47
CA ALA A 34 -21.57 -7.45 -1.70
C ALA A 34 -21.92 -8.91 -2.03
N SER A 35 -21.74 -9.31 -3.30
CA SER A 35 -21.91 -10.70 -3.75
C SER A 35 -20.92 -11.65 -3.09
N GLU A 36 -19.68 -11.21 -2.87
CA GLU A 36 -18.64 -12.02 -2.22
C GLU A 36 -18.96 -12.24 -0.74
N LEU A 37 -19.38 -11.19 -0.04
CA LEU A 37 -19.84 -11.30 1.34
C LEU A 37 -21.03 -12.26 1.47
N ALA A 38 -21.99 -12.18 0.55
CA ALA A 38 -23.13 -13.10 0.53
C ALA A 38 -22.68 -14.55 0.28
N ALA A 39 -21.76 -14.79 -0.65
CA ALA A 39 -21.21 -16.11 -0.94
C ALA A 39 -20.44 -16.72 0.24
N LEU A 40 -19.83 -15.86 1.07
CA LEU A 40 -19.14 -16.26 2.30
C LEU A 40 -20.08 -16.35 3.53
N ALA A 41 -21.37 -16.02 3.37
CA ALA A 41 -22.32 -15.86 4.46
C ALA A 41 -21.83 -14.90 5.57
N LEU A 42 -21.13 -13.83 5.18
CA LEU A 42 -20.57 -12.82 6.07
C LEU A 42 -21.35 -11.50 6.00
N PRO A 43 -21.60 -10.84 7.14
CA PRO A 43 -22.17 -9.51 7.13
C PRO A 43 -21.13 -8.45 6.68
N PRO A 44 -21.57 -7.30 6.14
CA PRO A 44 -20.69 -6.15 5.92
C PRO A 44 -19.88 -5.76 7.17
N GLY A 45 -18.61 -5.44 6.96
CA GLY A 45 -17.63 -5.09 7.98
C GLY A 45 -16.94 -6.29 8.64
N ALA A 46 -17.31 -7.53 8.30
CA ALA A 46 -16.71 -8.74 8.86
C ALA A 46 -15.28 -8.96 8.35
N LEU A 47 -14.99 -8.62 7.09
CA LEU A 47 -13.65 -8.72 6.50
C LEU A 47 -12.76 -7.51 6.82
N ARG A 48 -13.30 -6.58 7.61
CA ARG A 48 -12.72 -5.28 7.96
C ARG A 48 -12.47 -4.39 6.73
N GLU A 49 -13.31 -4.54 5.72
CA GLU A 49 -13.36 -3.67 4.56
C GLU A 49 -13.83 -2.27 4.94
N ASN A 50 -13.39 -1.29 4.16
CA ASN A 50 -13.87 0.07 4.27
C ASN A 50 -15.09 0.31 3.37
N LEU A 51 -15.09 -0.29 2.16
CA LEU A 51 -16.15 -0.13 1.17
C LEU A 51 -16.72 -1.48 0.74
N VAL A 52 -18.05 -1.55 0.66
CA VAL A 52 -18.78 -2.65 0.02
C VAL A 52 -19.45 -2.11 -1.23
N ILE A 53 -19.09 -2.65 -2.39
CA ILE A 53 -19.67 -2.25 -3.68
C ILE A 53 -20.66 -3.30 -4.19
N ARG A 54 -21.61 -2.86 -5.01
CA ARG A 54 -22.44 -3.75 -5.82
C ARG A 54 -22.03 -3.58 -7.28
N THR A 55 -21.71 -4.68 -7.92
CA THR A 55 -21.35 -4.72 -9.35
C THR A 55 -21.84 -6.04 -9.93
N ASP A 56 -22.40 -5.97 -11.13
CA ASP A 56 -22.72 -7.10 -12.00
C ASP A 56 -21.49 -7.52 -12.83
N ARG A 57 -20.51 -6.62 -12.99
CA ARG A 57 -19.22 -6.84 -13.66
C ARG A 57 -18.15 -7.29 -12.68
N SER A 58 -18.36 -8.43 -12.00
CA SER A 58 -17.39 -8.96 -11.03
C SER A 58 -16.03 -9.29 -11.65
N GLY A 59 -16.00 -9.67 -12.93
CA GLY A 59 -14.76 -9.92 -13.67
C GLY A 59 -13.88 -8.69 -13.86
N ASP A 60 -14.46 -7.49 -13.88
CA ASP A 60 -13.73 -6.22 -14.01
C ASP A 60 -13.16 -5.75 -12.65
N PHE A 61 -13.63 -6.31 -11.54
CA PHE A 61 -13.20 -5.95 -10.19
C PHE A 61 -11.89 -6.67 -9.86
N GLN A 62 -10.80 -6.13 -10.41
CA GLN A 62 -9.45 -6.70 -10.32
C GLN A 62 -8.39 -5.63 -10.02
N PRO A 63 -7.21 -6.00 -9.49
CA PRO A 63 -6.06 -5.11 -9.42
C PRO A 63 -5.78 -4.41 -10.76
N GLY A 64 -5.52 -3.10 -10.72
CA GLY A 64 -5.36 -2.25 -11.91
C GLY A 64 -6.64 -1.54 -12.36
N ALA A 65 -7.82 -1.99 -11.94
CA ALA A 65 -9.07 -1.25 -12.19
C ALA A 65 -9.16 0.02 -11.31
N ALA A 66 -10.11 0.88 -11.64
CA ALA A 66 -10.45 2.05 -10.84
C ALA A 66 -11.95 2.10 -10.52
N LEU A 67 -12.27 2.68 -9.37
CA LEU A 67 -13.62 3.07 -9.00
C LEU A 67 -13.71 4.59 -9.08
N THR A 68 -14.66 5.11 -9.86
CA THR A 68 -14.85 6.55 -10.05
C THR A 68 -16.27 6.99 -9.70
N THR A 69 -16.42 8.24 -9.28
CA THR A 69 -17.75 8.87 -9.10
C THR A 69 -17.91 10.05 -10.05
N ALA A 70 -19.15 10.44 -10.33
CA ALA A 70 -19.44 11.68 -11.06
C ALA A 70 -18.91 12.94 -10.34
N GLY A 71 -18.71 12.86 -9.01
CA GLY A 71 -18.11 13.92 -8.19
C GLY A 71 -16.58 14.00 -8.31
N GLY A 72 -15.96 13.20 -9.18
CA GLY A 72 -14.51 13.24 -9.44
C GLY A 72 -13.65 12.46 -8.44
N ILE A 73 -14.26 11.69 -7.53
CA ILE A 73 -13.51 10.76 -6.69
C ILE A 73 -12.96 9.64 -7.57
N GLU A 74 -11.72 9.25 -7.33
CA GLU A 74 -11.10 8.13 -7.99
C GLU A 74 -10.26 7.30 -7.02
N ILE A 75 -10.54 5.99 -6.98
CA ILE A 75 -9.81 5.01 -6.19
C ILE A 75 -9.18 4.00 -7.16
N ARG A 76 -7.85 3.93 -7.19
CA ARG A 76 -7.12 2.87 -7.89
C ARG A 76 -7.14 1.60 -7.06
N LEU A 77 -7.53 0.47 -7.66
CA LEU A 77 -7.42 -0.85 -7.06
C LEU A 77 -6.00 -1.39 -7.31
N THR A 78 -5.27 -1.75 -6.25
CA THR A 78 -3.82 -2.00 -6.29
C THR A 78 -3.47 -3.48 -6.28
N MET A 79 -4.00 -4.24 -5.32
CA MET A 79 -3.65 -5.66 -5.11
C MET A 79 -4.71 -6.36 -4.26
N HIS A 80 -4.84 -7.68 -4.41
CA HIS A 80 -5.68 -8.46 -3.50
C HIS A 80 -5.18 -8.34 -2.06
N CYS A 81 -6.11 -8.26 -1.13
CA CYS A 81 -5.76 -8.27 0.27
C CYS A 81 -5.50 -9.71 0.75
N GLU A 82 -4.28 -9.99 1.17
CA GLU A 82 -3.94 -11.31 1.71
C GLU A 82 -4.74 -11.62 2.99
N PRO A 83 -5.26 -12.85 3.14
CA PRO A 83 -5.92 -13.29 4.35
C PRO A 83 -4.92 -13.38 5.50
N CYS A 84 -5.22 -12.74 6.62
CA CYS A 84 -4.35 -12.72 7.79
C CYS A 84 -4.97 -13.48 8.97
N LYS A 85 -4.16 -13.79 9.99
CA LYS A 85 -4.59 -14.56 11.18
C LYS A 85 -5.80 -13.96 11.91
N LEU A 86 -6.07 -12.67 11.75
CA LEU A 86 -7.26 -12.01 12.32
C LEU A 86 -8.58 -12.54 11.72
N LEU A 87 -8.56 -13.07 10.50
CA LEU A 87 -9.72 -13.67 9.87
C LEU A 87 -9.95 -15.12 10.29
N LEU A 88 -8.94 -15.80 10.84
CA LEU A 88 -9.03 -17.24 11.12
C LEU A 88 -10.22 -17.61 12.03
N PRO A 89 -10.53 -16.87 13.12
CA PRO A 89 -11.71 -17.18 13.94
C PRO A 89 -13.04 -16.99 13.21
N LEU A 90 -13.06 -16.19 12.13
CA LEU A 90 -14.26 -15.88 11.37
C LEU A 90 -14.51 -16.90 10.25
N VAL A 91 -13.45 -17.33 9.55
CA VAL A 91 -13.58 -18.10 8.31
C VAL A 91 -13.13 -19.56 8.44
N GLY A 92 -12.37 -19.90 9.49
CA GLY A 92 -11.85 -21.25 9.75
C GLY A 92 -10.76 -21.73 8.79
N ASP A 93 -10.80 -21.31 7.52
CA ASP A 93 -9.84 -21.65 6.47
C ASP A 93 -9.28 -20.39 5.79
N LEU A 94 -8.02 -20.06 6.10
CA LEU A 94 -7.33 -18.93 5.45
C LEU A 94 -6.96 -19.21 4.00
N ALA A 95 -6.74 -20.47 3.61
CA ALA A 95 -6.36 -20.80 2.24
C ALA A 95 -7.55 -20.58 1.29
N GLY A 96 -8.75 -20.98 1.71
CA GLY A 96 -10.00 -20.71 1.01
C GLY A 96 -10.36 -19.22 0.87
N MET A 97 -9.65 -18.31 1.55
CA MET A 97 -9.85 -16.86 1.49
C MET A 97 -8.89 -16.12 0.55
N ILE A 98 -7.94 -16.82 -0.08
CA ILE A 98 -7.00 -16.23 -1.04
C ILE A 98 -7.80 -15.57 -2.17
N GLY A 99 -7.57 -14.27 -2.40
CA GLY A 99 -8.27 -13.47 -3.42
C GLY A 99 -9.69 -13.02 -3.05
N ARG A 100 -10.28 -13.56 -1.99
CA ARG A 100 -11.70 -13.36 -1.63
C ARG A 100 -11.96 -12.32 -0.54
N ARG A 101 -10.90 -11.83 0.12
CA ARG A 101 -11.05 -10.78 1.14
C ARG A 101 -11.51 -9.44 0.54
N GLY A 102 -11.17 -9.21 -0.72
CA GLY A 102 -11.34 -7.93 -1.40
C GLY A 102 -10.02 -7.41 -1.98
N ILE A 103 -10.08 -6.20 -2.53
CA ILE A 103 -8.97 -5.55 -3.22
C ILE A 103 -8.63 -4.25 -2.49
N LEU A 104 -7.34 -4.08 -2.22
CA LEU A 104 -6.79 -2.87 -1.63
C LEU A 104 -6.73 -1.76 -2.67
N GLY A 105 -6.71 -0.52 -2.24
CA GLY A 105 -6.64 0.62 -3.15
C GLY A 105 -5.98 1.86 -2.57
N VAL A 106 -5.70 2.79 -3.47
CA VAL A 106 -5.14 4.12 -3.22
C VAL A 106 -6.14 5.16 -3.72
N VAL A 107 -6.35 6.21 -2.93
CA VAL A 107 -7.17 7.35 -3.35
C VAL A 107 -6.34 8.20 -4.30
N VAL A 108 -6.72 8.26 -5.58
CA VAL A 108 -6.06 9.10 -6.58
C VAL A 108 -6.63 10.51 -6.53
N ALA A 109 -7.96 10.61 -6.48
CA ALA A 109 -8.68 11.87 -6.30
C ALA A 109 -9.64 11.75 -5.12
N GLY A 110 -9.49 12.66 -4.15
CA GLY A 110 -10.24 12.66 -2.90
C GLY A 110 -11.52 13.48 -2.95
N GLY A 111 -12.35 13.32 -1.93
CA GLY A 111 -13.65 13.98 -1.79
C GLY A 111 -14.55 13.27 -0.79
N PRO A 112 -15.73 13.83 -0.48
CA PRO A 112 -16.72 13.16 0.35
C PRO A 112 -17.38 12.01 -0.43
N LEU A 113 -17.33 10.80 0.12
CA LEU A 113 -18.02 9.63 -0.42
C LEU A 113 -19.15 9.24 0.54
N ARG A 114 -20.36 9.09 0.02
CA ARG A 114 -21.54 8.74 0.81
C ARG A 114 -22.04 7.34 0.47
N ARG A 115 -22.66 6.70 1.45
CA ARG A 115 -23.36 5.45 1.22
C ARG A 115 -24.47 5.67 0.19
N GLY A 116 -24.46 4.84 -0.86
CA GLY A 116 -25.43 4.92 -1.94
C GLY A 116 -24.95 5.71 -3.16
N ASP A 117 -23.78 6.35 -3.09
CA ASP A 117 -23.16 6.98 -4.26
C ASP A 117 -22.94 5.94 -5.37
N ALA A 118 -23.26 6.34 -6.60
CA ALA A 118 -23.00 5.53 -7.78
C ALA A 118 -21.49 5.53 -8.07
N LEU A 119 -20.97 4.33 -8.32
CA LEU A 119 -19.58 4.10 -8.69
C LEU A 119 -19.52 3.50 -10.10
N GLU A 120 -18.63 4.02 -10.93
CA GLU A 120 -18.26 3.38 -12.19
C GLU A 120 -16.95 2.60 -11.99
N LEU A 121 -17.00 1.31 -12.32
CA LEU A 121 -15.84 0.43 -12.38
C LEU A 121 -15.19 0.51 -13.77
N VAL A 122 -13.94 0.97 -13.81
CA VAL A 122 -13.16 1.14 -15.04
C VAL A 122 -12.02 0.12 -15.05
N PRO A 123 -12.13 -0.99 -15.80
CA PRO A 123 -11.09 -2.02 -15.85
C PRO A 123 -9.81 -1.50 -16.52
N GLY A 124 -8.66 -2.01 -16.08
CA GLY A 124 -7.36 -1.77 -16.75
C GLY A 124 -6.89 -0.31 -16.79
N ARG A 125 -7.47 0.59 -15.97
CA ARG A 125 -7.08 2.01 -15.94
C ARG A 125 -5.65 2.23 -15.48
N TYR A 126 -5.13 1.32 -14.66
CA TYR A 126 -3.77 1.33 -14.14
C TYR A 126 -3.09 -0.02 -14.36
N PRO A 127 -1.74 -0.06 -14.41
CA PRO A 127 -1.03 -1.31 -14.28
C PRO A 127 -1.33 -1.93 -12.90
N ALA A 128 -1.60 -3.23 -12.87
CA ALA A 128 -1.67 -3.99 -11.64
C ALA A 128 -0.32 -3.93 -10.91
N LEU A 129 -0.32 -3.87 -9.57
CA LEU A 129 0.93 -4.08 -8.84
C LEU A 129 1.39 -5.52 -9.04
N ALA A 130 2.70 -5.72 -9.16
CA ALA A 130 3.27 -7.05 -9.29
C ALA A 130 2.85 -7.96 -8.13
N GLU A 131 2.57 -9.23 -8.36
CA GLU A 131 2.18 -10.14 -7.27
C GLU A 131 3.36 -10.42 -6.32
N SER A 132 4.56 -10.54 -6.87
CA SER A 132 5.78 -10.77 -6.11
C SER A 132 6.15 -9.57 -5.23
N VAL A 133 6.23 -9.81 -3.92
CA VAL A 133 6.69 -8.80 -2.94
C VAL A 133 8.09 -8.29 -3.27
N TYR A 134 8.97 -9.15 -3.80
CA TYR A 134 10.30 -8.73 -4.23
C TYR A 134 10.24 -7.83 -5.47
N GLN A 135 9.34 -8.11 -6.43
CA GLN A 135 9.16 -7.23 -7.59
C GLN A 135 8.62 -5.86 -7.14
N LYS A 136 7.65 -5.81 -6.23
CA LYS A 136 7.18 -4.54 -5.65
C LYS A 136 8.31 -3.74 -5.00
N PHE A 137 9.26 -4.42 -4.33
CA PHE A 137 10.47 -3.77 -3.80
C PHE A 137 11.32 -3.16 -4.93
N LEU A 138 11.56 -3.90 -6.02
CA LEU A 138 12.32 -3.39 -7.17
C LEU A 138 11.61 -2.21 -7.84
N ASP A 139 10.29 -2.22 -7.90
CA ASP A 139 9.48 -1.14 -8.48
C ASP A 139 9.42 0.10 -7.57
N PHE A 140 9.42 -0.10 -6.25
CA PHE A 140 9.33 0.98 -5.26
C PHE A 140 10.65 1.74 -5.09
N VAL A 141 11.79 1.05 -4.98
CA VAL A 141 13.07 1.69 -4.64
C VAL A 141 13.45 2.86 -5.58
N PRO A 142 13.25 2.78 -6.91
CA PRO A 142 13.47 3.92 -7.82
C PRO A 142 12.63 5.17 -7.51
N THR A 143 11.48 5.01 -6.85
CA THR A 143 10.55 6.11 -6.55
C THR A 143 11.00 6.96 -5.36
N ILE A 144 11.91 6.45 -4.52
CA ILE A 144 12.43 7.20 -3.37
C ILE A 144 13.17 8.42 -3.90
N PRO A 145 12.75 9.66 -3.58
CA PRO A 145 13.33 10.86 -4.18
C PRO A 145 14.81 11.04 -3.83
N ARG A 146 15.54 11.70 -4.73
CA ARG A 146 16.90 12.18 -4.43
C ARG A 146 16.85 13.15 -3.25
N GLY A 147 17.81 13.04 -2.33
CA GLY A 147 17.86 13.93 -1.15
C GLY A 147 16.96 13.46 0.00
N ARG A 148 16.38 12.27 -0.11
CA ARG A 148 15.51 11.68 0.90
C ARG A 148 15.90 10.24 1.22
N VAL A 149 15.48 9.78 2.40
CA VAL A 149 15.68 8.40 2.84
C VAL A 149 14.37 7.74 3.30
N VAL A 150 14.39 6.42 3.38
CA VAL A 150 13.33 5.59 3.96
C VAL A 150 13.93 4.53 4.88
N ARG A 151 13.17 4.07 5.86
CA ARG A 151 13.55 2.96 6.74
C ARG A 151 13.02 1.64 6.19
N TYR A 152 13.49 0.52 6.72
CA TYR A 152 12.96 -0.79 6.35
C TYR A 152 11.44 -0.92 6.57
N SER A 153 10.88 -0.30 7.60
CA SER A 153 9.44 -0.25 7.86
C SER A 153 8.69 0.50 6.77
N ASP A 154 9.25 1.60 6.29
CA ASP A 154 8.62 2.42 5.25
C ASP A 154 8.64 1.68 3.90
N VAL A 155 9.72 0.93 3.62
CA VAL A 155 9.78 0.03 2.46
C VAL A 155 8.70 -1.06 2.55
N ALA A 156 8.58 -1.75 3.69
CA ALA A 156 7.57 -2.80 3.86
C ALA A 156 6.14 -2.26 3.70
N LEU A 157 5.89 -1.07 4.25
CA LEU A 157 4.63 -0.34 4.08
C LEU A 157 4.37 0.00 2.62
N ALA A 158 5.37 0.54 1.92
CA ALA A 158 5.24 1.00 0.54
C ALA A 158 4.99 -0.12 -0.47
N ILE A 159 5.54 -1.31 -0.22
CA ILE A 159 5.28 -2.50 -1.05
C ILE A 159 3.97 -3.22 -0.68
N GLY A 160 3.21 -2.67 0.28
CA GLY A 160 1.92 -3.23 0.71
C GLY A 160 2.03 -4.54 1.49
N ALA A 161 3.20 -4.82 2.05
CA ALA A 161 3.45 -6.03 2.84
C ALA A 161 3.08 -5.82 4.31
N ASP A 162 2.80 -6.93 5.01
CA ASP A 162 2.64 -6.92 6.47
C ASP A 162 3.96 -6.53 7.16
N ASN A 163 3.87 -5.92 8.36
CA ASN A 163 5.05 -5.49 9.12
C ASN A 163 6.05 -6.62 9.43
N SER A 164 5.62 -7.88 9.44
CA SER A 164 6.54 -9.02 9.56
C SER A 164 7.57 -9.11 8.43
N PHE A 165 7.27 -8.57 7.24
CA PHE A 165 8.17 -8.54 6.07
C PHE A 165 9.34 -7.58 6.22
N VAL A 166 9.35 -6.69 7.21
CA VAL A 166 10.50 -5.79 7.49
C VAL A 166 11.81 -6.57 7.60
N ARG A 167 11.75 -7.81 8.13
CA ARG A 167 12.93 -8.69 8.27
C ARG A 167 13.47 -9.21 6.94
N ALA A 168 12.67 -9.21 5.88
CA ALA A 168 13.09 -9.63 4.54
C ALA A 168 13.87 -8.54 3.79
N ILE A 169 13.67 -7.27 4.15
CA ILE A 169 14.24 -6.11 3.45
C ILE A 169 15.79 -6.15 3.35
N PRO A 170 16.55 -6.49 4.42
CA PRO A 170 18.00 -6.64 4.29
C PRO A 170 18.43 -7.67 3.24
N GLY A 171 17.68 -8.78 3.12
CA GLY A 171 17.90 -9.80 2.09
C GLY A 171 17.61 -9.27 0.68
N TYR A 172 16.60 -8.42 0.54
CA TYR A 172 16.24 -7.82 -0.76
C TYR A 172 17.31 -6.83 -1.21
N ILE A 173 17.83 -6.02 -0.30
CA ILE A 173 18.96 -5.11 -0.53
C ILE A 173 20.18 -5.89 -1.00
N LYS A 174 20.57 -6.95 -0.27
CA LYS A 174 21.74 -7.78 -0.61
C LYS A 174 21.64 -8.38 -2.02
N ARG A 175 20.46 -8.88 -2.41
CA ARG A 175 20.22 -9.44 -3.74
C ARG A 175 20.22 -8.39 -4.85
N SER A 176 20.02 -7.11 -4.50
CA SER A 176 19.87 -6.02 -5.47
C SER A 176 21.11 -5.15 -5.63
N LEU A 177 22.23 -5.44 -4.94
CA LEU A 177 23.42 -4.58 -4.93
C LEU A 177 23.99 -4.25 -6.33
N ALA A 178 23.89 -5.18 -7.28
CA ALA A 178 24.41 -5.03 -8.64
C ALA A 178 23.40 -4.43 -9.64
N THR A 179 22.19 -4.06 -9.19
CA THR A 179 21.10 -3.62 -10.09
C THR A 179 21.14 -2.13 -10.44
N GLY A 180 22.00 -1.34 -9.80
CA GLY A 180 22.04 0.12 -9.96
C GLY A 180 20.92 0.88 -9.23
N LEU A 181 20.04 0.18 -8.51
CA LEU A 181 18.99 0.79 -7.70
C LEU A 181 19.57 1.76 -6.63
N PRO A 182 18.85 2.83 -6.27
CA PRO A 182 19.27 3.78 -5.23
C PRO A 182 19.13 3.23 -3.80
N LEU A 183 19.70 2.04 -3.55
CA LEU A 183 19.65 1.34 -2.26
C LEU A 183 20.30 2.14 -1.12
N HIS A 184 21.18 3.10 -1.44
CA HIS A 184 21.79 4.01 -0.48
C HIS A 184 20.78 4.92 0.22
N ARG A 185 19.57 5.09 -0.33
CA ARG A 185 18.46 5.83 0.28
C ARG A 185 17.70 5.03 1.34
N ILE A 186 18.05 3.76 1.57
CA ILE A 186 17.44 2.93 2.62
C ILE A 186 18.36 2.90 3.84
N VAL A 187 17.82 3.22 5.01
CA VAL A 187 18.54 3.28 6.29
C VAL A 187 17.89 2.39 7.36
N SER A 188 18.59 2.20 8.48
CA SER A 188 18.03 1.50 9.64
C SER A 188 16.86 2.28 10.28
N ALA A 189 16.16 1.65 11.22
CA ALA A 189 15.09 2.31 11.98
C ALA A 189 15.55 3.59 12.72
N ARG A 190 16.85 3.72 13.03
CA ARG A 190 17.46 4.88 13.70
C ARG A 190 18.27 5.77 12.74
N GLY A 191 18.03 5.65 11.43
CA GLY A 191 18.76 6.42 10.41
C GLY A 191 20.19 5.94 10.15
N GLN A 192 20.64 4.85 10.78
CA GLN A 192 22.02 4.37 10.64
C GLN A 192 22.26 3.82 9.23
N LEU A 193 23.47 4.03 8.74
CA LEU A 193 23.91 3.50 7.46
C LEU A 193 24.07 1.97 7.52
N LEU A 194 23.94 1.35 6.35
CA LEU A 194 23.96 -0.08 6.13
C LEU A 194 25.35 -0.48 5.60
N ALA A 195 26.11 -1.24 6.39
CA ALA A 195 27.45 -1.70 6.00
C ALA A 195 27.48 -2.49 4.67
N THR A 196 26.36 -3.11 4.29
CA THR A 196 26.22 -3.86 3.04
C THR A 196 26.15 -2.96 1.80
N VAL A 197 25.78 -1.68 1.95
CA VAL A 197 25.69 -0.73 0.82
C VAL A 197 27.00 0.05 0.73
N ALA A 198 27.85 -0.33 -0.22
CA ALA A 198 29.15 0.31 -0.41
C ALA A 198 29.00 1.81 -0.72
N GLY A 199 29.84 2.63 -0.08
CA GLY A 199 29.87 4.09 -0.29
C GLY A 199 28.57 4.80 0.07
N GLN A 200 27.73 4.24 0.96
CA GLN A 200 26.42 4.80 1.24
C GLN A 200 26.48 6.26 1.71
N ALA A 201 27.43 6.60 2.59
CA ALA A 201 27.61 7.96 3.10
C ALA A 201 27.90 8.95 1.97
N ASP A 202 28.86 8.65 1.10
CA ASP A 202 29.26 9.53 0.00
C ASP A 202 28.13 9.71 -1.02
N ARG A 203 27.39 8.64 -1.32
CA ARG A 203 26.24 8.69 -2.22
C ARG A 203 25.10 9.52 -1.64
N LEU A 204 24.83 9.43 -0.34
CA LEU A 204 23.85 10.28 0.35
C LEU A 204 24.31 11.74 0.40
N ALA A 205 25.58 12.00 0.72
CA ALA A 205 26.15 13.35 0.74
C ALA A 205 26.10 14.00 -0.65
N ALA A 206 26.38 13.24 -1.71
CA ALA A 206 26.23 13.70 -3.10
C ALA A 206 24.78 14.04 -3.46
N GLU A 207 23.79 13.61 -2.66
CA GLU A 207 22.37 13.96 -2.77
C GLU A 207 21.92 15.07 -1.81
N GLY A 208 22.84 15.65 -1.03
CA GLY A 208 22.53 16.66 -0.02
C GLY A 208 22.03 16.07 1.31
N VAL A 209 22.25 14.77 1.55
CA VAL A 209 21.91 14.09 2.80
C VAL A 209 23.21 13.75 3.54
N PRO A 210 23.76 14.66 4.37
CA PRO A 210 24.93 14.36 5.16
C PRO A 210 24.63 13.31 6.23
N SER A 211 25.62 12.49 6.58
CA SER A 211 25.52 11.49 7.65
C SER A 211 26.84 11.36 8.39
N ALA A 212 26.81 11.57 9.71
CA ALA A 212 27.92 11.27 10.63
C ALA A 212 27.69 9.91 11.32
N GLY A 213 27.42 8.86 10.52
CA GLY A 213 27.08 7.50 10.99
C GLY A 213 25.58 7.20 11.05
N ALA A 214 24.75 8.24 11.13
CA ALA A 214 23.30 8.16 10.93
C ALA A 214 22.79 9.43 10.22
N VAL A 215 21.71 9.25 9.46
CA VAL A 215 20.93 10.33 8.83
C VAL A 215 19.95 10.91 9.84
N ASP A 216 19.81 12.23 9.84
CA ASP A 216 18.75 12.93 10.55
C ASP A 216 17.39 12.61 9.92
N LEU A 217 16.61 11.77 10.58
CA LEU A 217 15.31 11.34 10.07
C LEU A 217 14.28 12.46 10.09
N ASP A 218 14.38 13.44 10.99
CA ASP A 218 13.43 14.56 11.04
C ASP A 218 13.59 15.47 9.82
N ALA A 219 14.82 15.60 9.32
CA ALA A 219 15.13 16.39 8.14
C ALA A 219 14.88 15.62 6.82
N TYR A 220 15.24 14.34 6.74
CA TYR A 220 15.39 13.64 5.46
C TYR A 220 14.45 12.46 5.23
N LEU A 221 13.68 12.02 6.24
CA LEU A 221 12.74 10.92 6.05
C LEU A 221 11.66 11.32 5.04
N TRP A 222 11.42 10.46 4.06
CA TRP A 222 10.34 10.64 3.10
C TRP A 222 9.06 9.99 3.59
N HIS A 223 7.98 10.75 3.57
CA HIS A 223 6.65 10.29 4.01
C HIS A 223 5.71 9.95 2.85
N GLY A 224 6.17 10.01 1.59
CA GLY A 224 5.35 9.75 0.42
C GLY A 224 4.68 11.00 -0.18
N ASP A 225 5.01 12.20 0.32
CA ASP A 225 4.64 13.46 -0.33
C ASP A 225 5.44 13.64 -1.63
N VAL A 226 4.78 14.15 -2.67
CA VAL A 226 5.37 14.39 -4.00
C VAL A 226 6.17 15.69 -4.00
#